data_AF-A0A3M4AQY3-F1
#
_entry.id   AF-A0A3M4AQY3-F1
#
_cell.length_a   1.000
_cell.length_b   1.000
_cell.length_c   1.000
_cell.angle_alpha   90.00
_cell.angle_beta   90.00
_cell.angle_gamma   90.00
#
_symmetry.space_group_name_H-M   'P 1'
#
loop_
_entity.id
_entity.type
_entity.pdbx_description
1 polymer ?
#
loop_
_entity_poly.entity_id
_entity_poly.type
_entity_poly.pdbx_seq_one_letter_code
_entity_poly.pdbx_strand_id
1 'polypeptide(L)' 'MLNNKAVTSAIVGPRTEQQWDGYTKALEVSITAEDEAFIDSLVTPGHASTPGFNDTQHFVSGRPVR' A
#
# COMPACT_ATOMS: atom_id res chain seq x y z
N MET A 1 2.49 -0.92 -0.58
CA MET A 1 1.65 -2.11 -0.34
C MET A 1 2.44 -3.40 -0.46
N LEU A 2 2.95 -3.80 -1.64
CA LEU A 2 3.70 -5.05 -1.82
C LEU A 2 5.05 -5.12 -1.07
N ASN A 3 5.61 -3.97 -0.67
CA ASN A 3 6.78 -3.94 0.22
C ASN A 3 6.45 -4.34 1.68
N ASN A 4 5.18 -4.44 2.04
CA ASN A 4 4.75 -4.92 3.35
C ASN A 4 4.72 -6.46 3.37
N LYS A 5 5.52 -7.08 4.25
CA LYS A 5 5.63 -8.55 4.38
C LYS A 5 4.33 -9.24 4.82
N ALA A 6 3.38 -8.50 5.42
CA ALA A 6 2.06 -9.03 5.75
C ALA A 6 1.14 -9.15 4.52
N VAL A 7 1.48 -8.50 3.40
CA VAL A 7 0.69 -8.52 2.16
C VAL A 7 1.35 -9.50 1.18
N THR A 8 0.64 -10.59 0.87
CA THR A 8 1.15 -11.64 -0.03
C THR A 8 0.76 -11.44 -1.49
N SER A 9 -0.32 -10.71 -1.75
CA SER A 9 -0.82 -10.41 -3.09
C SER A 9 -1.63 -9.12 -3.10
N ALA A 10 -1.84 -8.58 -4.29
CA ALA A 10 -2.73 -7.45 -4.53
C ALA A 10 -3.79 -7.85 -5.56
N ILE A 11 -5.06 -7.55 -5.26
CA ILE A 11 -6.14 -7.68 -6.23
C ILE A 11 -6.21 -6.38 -7.01
N VAL A 12 -6.15 -6.47 -8.34
CA VAL A 12 -6.27 -5.32 -9.23
C VAL A 12 -7.52 -5.44 -10.09
N GLY A 13 -8.15 -4.30 -10.41
CA GLY A 13 -9.36 -4.23 -11.22
C GLY A 13 -9.17 -3.43 -12.50
N PRO A 14 -8.40 -3.92 -13.48
CA PRO A 14 -8.26 -3.26 -14.77
C PRO A 14 -9.59 -3.30 -15.53
N ARG A 15 -9.89 -2.23 -16.27
CA ARG A 15 -10.98 -2.17 -17.24
C ARG A 15 -10.50 -2.41 -18.67
N THR A 16 -9.20 -2.36 -18.90
CA THR A 16 -8.56 -2.54 -20.21
C THR A 16 -7.26 -3.33 -20.07
N GLU A 17 -6.84 -4.01 -21.14
CA GLU A 17 -5.54 -4.71 -21.21
C GLU A 17 -4.37 -3.75 -20.97
N GLN A 18 -4.45 -2.52 -21.50
CA GLN A 18 -3.40 -1.53 -21.27
C GLN A 18 -3.24 -1.17 -19.78
N GLN A 19 -4.33 -1.16 -19.00
CA GLN A 19 -4.25 -0.98 -17.55
C GLN A 19 -3.59 -2.18 -16.88
N TRP A 20 -3.92 -3.40 -17.33
CA TRP A 20 -3.28 -4.61 -16.84
C TRP A 20 -1.77 -4.59 -17.11
N ASP A 21 -1.35 -4.29 -18.34
CA ASP A 21 0.06 -4.13 -18.73
C ASP A 21 0.77 -3.01 -17.93
N GLY A 22 0.02 -1.99 -17.53
CA GLY A 22 0.53 -0.94 -16.65
C GLY A 22 0.74 -1.42 -15.21
N TYR A 23 -0.21 -2.18 -14.66
CA TYR A 23 -0.18 -2.65 -13.28
C TYR A 23 0.91 -3.69 -13.05
N THR A 24 1.16 -4.58 -14.00
CA THR A 24 2.19 -5.64 -13.88
C THR A 24 3.59 -5.07 -13.69
N LYS A 25 3.89 -3.88 -14.24
CA LYS A 25 5.16 -3.17 -14.04
C LYS A 25 5.44 -2.81 -12.58
N ALA A 26 4.41 -2.73 -11.73
CA ALA A 26 4.60 -2.48 -10.30
C ALA A 26 5.42 -3.59 -9.60
N LEU A 27 5.49 -4.80 -10.19
CA LEU A 27 6.31 -5.90 -9.66
C LEU A 27 7.81 -5.67 -9.82
N GLU A 28 8.22 -4.78 -10.73
CA GLU A 28 9.63 -4.45 -10.98
C GLU A 28 10.10 -3.25 -10.14
N VAL A 29 9.18 -2.57 -9.44
CA VAL A 29 9.50 -1.39 -8.63
C VAL A 29 10.09 -1.82 -7.29
N SER A 30 11.30 -1.34 -7.02
CA SER A 30 11.93 -1.46 -5.71
C SER A 30 11.70 -0.17 -4.93
N ILE A 31 10.93 -0.24 -3.84
CA ILE A 31 10.64 0.90 -2.96
C ILE A 31 11.79 1.02 -1.94
N THR A 32 12.41 2.20 -1.86
CA THR A 32 13.47 2.49 -0.89
C THR A 32 12.90 3.01 0.43
N ALA A 33 13.73 3.09 1.48
CA ALA A 33 13.31 3.68 2.76
C ALA A 33 12.96 5.17 2.64
N GLU A 34 13.62 5.91 1.74
CA GLU A 34 13.33 7.33 1.49
C GLU A 34 11.97 7.50 0.81
N ASP A 35 11.64 6.63 -0.16
CA ASP A 35 10.32 6.61 -0.79
C ASP A 35 9.21 6.33 0.25
N GLU A 36 9.45 5.39 1.16
CA GLU A 36 8.49 5.10 2.25
C GLU A 36 8.31 6.29 3.18
N ALA A 37 9.41 6.93 3.61
CA ALA A 37 9.35 8.11 4.47
C ALA A 37 8.62 9.27 3.81
N PHE A 38 8.83 9.46 2.50
CA PHE A 38 8.09 10.45 1.72
C PHE A 38 6.59 10.15 1.69
N ILE A 39 6.20 8.90 1.41
CA ILE A 39 4.80 8.48 1.38
C ILE A 39 4.13 8.68 2.75
N ASP A 40 4.82 8.28 3.83
CA ASP A 40 4.31 8.42 5.21
C ASP A 40 4.10 9.90 5.60
N SER A 41 4.83 10.84 4.97
CA SER A 41 4.61 12.28 5.15
C SER A 41 3.33 12.80 4.48
N LEU A 42 2.84 12.11 3.44
CA LEU A 42 1.62 12.48 2.72
C LEU A 42 0.37 11.87 3.36
N VAL A 43 0.51 10.65 3.91
CA VAL A 43 -0.55 9.92 4.59
C VAL A 43 0.00 9.34 5.88
N THR A 44 -0.45 9.90 7.01
CA THR A 44 0.00 9.46 8.33
C THR A 44 -0.19 7.94 8.50
N PRO A 45 0.83 7.22 8.99
CA PRO A 45 0.71 5.79 9.27
C PRO A 45 -0.50 5.46 10.17
N GLY A 46 -1.21 4.39 9.84
CA GLY A 46 -2.44 4.00 10.55
C GLY A 46 -3.69 4.76 10.10
N HIS A 47 -3.58 5.61 9.07
CA HIS A 47 -4.72 6.28 8.45
C HIS A 47 -4.92 5.82 7.01
N ALA A 48 -6.18 5.64 6.62
CA ALA A 48 -6.52 5.56 5.20
C ALA A 48 -6.31 6.92 4.52
N SER A 49 -6.01 6.92 3.22
CA SER A 49 -5.91 8.14 2.41
C SER A 49 -7.24 8.90 2.30
N THR A 50 -8.35 8.23 2.61
CA THR A 50 -9.70 8.82 2.70
C THR A 50 -10.03 9.12 4.16
N PRO A 51 -10.62 10.27 4.49
CA PRO A 51 -11.15 10.52 5.83
C PRO A 51 -12.12 9.41 6.25
N GLY A 52 -11.86 8.77 7.40
CA GLY A 52 -12.62 7.62 7.85
C GLY A 52 -12.44 7.36 9.35
N PHE A 53 -13.25 6.46 9.87
CA PHE A 53 -13.23 6.02 11.26
C PHE A 53 -12.31 4.79 11.41
N ASN A 54 -11.41 4.83 12.38
CA ASN A 54 -10.63 3.67 12.80
C ASN A 54 -11.37 2.96 13.94
N ASP A 55 -11.85 1.74 13.68
CA ASP A 55 -12.56 0.94 14.67
C ASP A 55 -11.59 0.38 15.72
N THR A 56 -11.78 0.78 16.97
CA THR A 56 -10.95 0.32 18.10
C THR A 56 -11.17 -1.16 18.43
N GLN A 57 -12.30 -1.75 18.03
CA GLN A 57 -12.56 -3.18 18.21
C GLN A 57 -11.86 -4.04 17.14
N HIS A 58 -11.55 -3.45 15.98
CA HIS A 58 -10.90 -4.12 14.86
C HIS A 58 -9.59 -3.41 14.49
N PHE A 59 -8.64 -3.46 15.42
CA PHE A 59 -7.36 -2.77 15.29
C PHE A 59 -6.55 -3.25 14.08
N VAL A 60 -6.10 -2.31 13.25
CA VAL A 60 -5.19 -2.56 12.13
C VAL A 60 -3.76 -2.39 12.61
N SER A 61 -3.05 -3.51 12.78
CA SER A 61 -1.68 -3.54 13.30
C SER A 61 -0.61 -2.89 12.40
N GLY A 62 -0.97 -2.56 11.16
CA GLY A 62 -0.09 -1.89 10.22
C GLY A 62 1.03 -2.78 9.68
N ARG A 63 2.08 -2.15 9.14
CA ARG A 63 3.27 -2.85 8.64
C ARG A 63 4.16 -3.24 9.84
N PRO A 64 4.65 -4.49 9.93
CA PRO A 64 5.60 -4.86 10.97
C PRO A 64 6.86 -3.99 10.87
N VAL A 65 7.23 -3.34 11.97
CA VAL A 65 8.47 -2.57 12.10
C VAL A 65 9.62 -3.56 12.17
N ARG A 66 10.65 -3.34 11.36
CA ARG A 66 11.84 -4.18 11.33
C ARG A 66 12.80 -3.82 12.45
#